data_AF-A0A924XD65-F1
#
_entry.id   AF-A0A924XD65-F1
#
_cell.length_a   1.000
_cell.length_b   1.000
_cell.length_c   1.000
_cell.angle_alpha   90.00
_cell.angle_beta   90.00
_cell.angle_gamma   90.00
#
_symmetry.space_group_name_H-M   'P 1'
#
loop_
_entity.id
_entity.type
_entity.pdbx_description
1 polymer ?
#
loop_
_entity_poly.entity_id
_entity_poly.type
_entity_poly.pdbx_seq_one_letter_code
_entity_poly.pdbx_strand_id
1 'polypeptide(L)' 'MQKFDMLVIGSGPGGQRAAVQAAKLGKAVALIEKARDLGGVSINTGTLPSKTLREAVVDLSGSRERQLYGMVYRDNTV' A
#
# COMPACT_ATOMS: atom_id res chain seq x y z
N MET A 1 -17.82 26.72 10.83
CA MET A 1 -17.23 26.34 9.53
C MET A 1 -15.76 26.04 9.75
N GLN A 2 -15.30 24.80 9.50
CA GLN A 2 -13.87 24.49 9.62
C GLN A 2 -13.12 25.14 8.45
N LYS A 3 -12.03 25.85 8.74
CA LYS A 3 -11.14 26.41 7.72
C LYS A 3 -10.04 25.40 7.42
N PHE A 4 -9.85 25.11 6.14
CA PHE A 4 -8.77 24.27 5.65
C PHE A 4 -7.89 25.10 4.72
N ASP A 5 -6.58 24.90 4.82
CA ASP A 5 -5.59 25.51 3.95
C ASP A 5 -5.37 24.70 2.67
N MET A 6 -5.69 23.40 2.70
CA MET A 6 -5.50 22.49 1.56
C MET A 6 -6.58 21.42 1.51
N LEU A 7 -7.04 21.12 0.30
CA LEU A 7 -7.95 20.01 0.01
C LEU A 7 -7.26 18.99 -0.87
N VAL A 8 -7.28 17.72 -0.46
CA VAL A 8 -6.74 16.59 -1.22
C VAL A 8 -7.89 15.69 -1.64
N ILE A 9 -8.03 15.48 -2.93
CA ILE A 9 -9.05 14.59 -3.50
C ILE A 9 -8.36 13.31 -3.95
N GLY A 10 -8.67 12.22 -3.26
CA GLY A 10 -8.09 10.89 -3.45
C GLY A 10 -7.03 10.53 -2.40
N SER A 11 -7.23 9.36 -1.77
CA SER A 11 -6.35 8.78 -0.75
C SER A 11 -5.23 7.90 -1.31
N GLY A 12 -4.98 7.98 -2.63
CA GLY A 12 -3.90 7.24 -3.27
C GLY A 12 -2.51 7.63 -2.73
N PRO A 13 -1.45 6.90 -3.13
CA PRO A 13 -0.10 7.08 -2.58
C PRO A 13 0.45 8.51 -2.69
N GLY A 14 0.09 9.25 -3.76
CA GLY A 14 0.43 10.67 -3.90
C GLY A 14 -0.40 11.58 -2.99
N GLY A 15 -1.72 11.39 -2.95
CA GLY A 15 -2.64 12.22 -2.15
C GLY A 15 -2.38 12.08 -0.65
N GLN A 16 -2.21 10.85 -0.17
CA GLN A 16 -1.89 10.61 1.24
C GLN A 16 -0.56 11.24 1.64
N ARG A 17 0.49 11.13 0.80
CA ARG A 17 1.78 11.80 1.06
C ARG A 17 1.63 13.31 1.07
N ALA A 18 0.93 13.88 0.09
CA ALA A 18 0.70 15.32 0.02
C ALA A 18 -0.03 15.84 1.27
N ALA A 19 -1.10 15.14 1.70
CA ALA A 19 -1.85 15.51 2.88
C ALA A 19 -1.00 15.44 4.16
N VAL A 20 -0.23 14.37 4.34
CA VAL A 20 0.65 14.20 5.50
C VAL A 20 1.74 15.28 5.52
N GLN A 21 2.34 15.60 4.38
CA GLN A 21 3.39 16.63 4.33
C GLN A 21 2.83 18.02 4.62
N ALA A 22 1.67 18.37 4.06
CA ALA A 22 1.01 19.64 4.36
C ALA A 22 0.60 19.73 5.84
N ALA A 23 0.09 18.64 6.43
CA ALA A 23 -0.21 18.59 7.86
C ALA A 23 1.05 18.77 8.73
N LYS A 24 2.19 18.17 8.35
CA LYS A 24 3.48 18.36 9.03
C LYS A 24 3.99 19.80 8.97
N LEU A 25 3.65 20.54 7.90
CA LEU A 25 3.94 21.97 7.76
C LEU A 25 2.94 22.86 8.53
N GLY A 26 2.08 22.27 9.37
CA GLY A 26 1.11 22.99 10.20
C GLY A 26 -0.13 23.49 9.46
N LYS A 27 -0.39 22.97 8.26
CA LYS A 27 -1.59 23.33 7.47
C LYS A 27 -2.78 22.48 7.89
N ALA A 28 -3.96 23.08 7.95
CA ALA A 28 -5.21 22.35 8.11
C ALA A 28 -5.59 21.70 6.76
N VAL A 29 -5.52 20.37 6.68
CA VAL A 29 -5.77 19.63 5.42
C VAL A 29 -7.04 18.80 5.54
N ALA A 30 -7.89 18.89 4.53
CA ALA A 30 -9.01 17.95 4.33
C ALA A 30 -8.64 16.94 3.24
N LEU A 31 -8.79 15.66 3.51
CA LEU A 31 -8.62 14.58 2.52
C LEU A 31 -9.97 13.92 2.27
N ILE A 32 -10.36 13.85 1.00
CA ILE A 32 -11.64 13.27 0.57
C ILE A 32 -11.36 12.06 -0.29
N GLU A 33 -11.98 10.94 0.06
CA GLU A 33 -11.98 9.72 -0.73
C GLU A 33 -13.43 9.32 -1.02
N LYS A 34 -13.70 8.87 -2.24
CA LYS A 34 -15.02 8.35 -2.62
C LYS A 34 -15.16 6.90 -2.18
N ALA A 35 -14.07 6.12 -2.26
CA ALA A 35 -14.06 4.75 -1.81
C ALA A 35 -14.26 4.65 -0.29
N ARG A 36 -14.85 3.54 0.16
CA ARG A 36 -15.00 3.25 1.59
C ARG A 36 -13.63 3.08 2.28
N ASP A 37 -12.69 2.51 1.55
CA ASP A 37 -11.35 2.19 2.03
C ASP A 37 -10.32 3.21 1.53
N LEU A 38 -9.42 3.60 2.42
CA LEU A 38 -8.31 4.51 2.12
C LEU A 38 -7.16 3.77 1.41
N GLY A 39 -6.27 4.52 0.75
CA GLY A 39 -5.06 4.00 0.09
C GLY A 39 -5.13 3.97 -1.43
N GLY A 40 -6.31 4.24 -1.99
CA GLY A 40 -6.56 4.24 -3.42
C GLY A 40 -6.21 2.92 -4.11
N VAL A 41 -5.99 2.98 -5.43
CA VAL A 41 -5.74 1.80 -6.26
C VAL A 41 -4.51 1.03 -5.82
N SER A 42 -3.42 1.70 -5.44
CA SER A 42 -2.15 1.03 -5.11
C SER A 42 -2.28 -0.01 -3.99
N ILE A 43 -3.13 0.25 -2.99
CA ILE A 43 -3.32 -0.62 -1.83
C ILE A 43 -4.48 -1.60 -2.06
N ASN A 44 -5.60 -1.13 -2.60
CA ASN A 44 -6.84 -1.91 -2.57
C ASN A 44 -7.05 -2.78 -3.81
N THR A 45 -6.61 -2.35 -5.00
CA THR A 45 -6.97 -3.04 -6.26
C THR A 45 -5.83 -3.20 -7.26
N GLY A 46 -4.68 -2.60 -6.99
CA GLY A 46 -3.60 -2.46 -7.95
C GLY A 46 -2.34 -3.20 -7.51
N THR A 47 -1.30 -2.41 -7.21
CA THR A 47 0.07 -2.90 -7.09
C THR A 47 0.24 -3.89 -5.94
N LEU A 48 -0.27 -3.59 -4.74
CA LEU A 48 -0.07 -4.45 -3.58
C LEU A 48 -0.75 -5.82 -3.75
N PRO A 49 -2.06 -5.93 -4.05
CA PRO A 49 -2.71 -7.22 -4.27
C PRO A 49 -2.07 -8.00 -5.44
N SER A 50 -1.73 -7.31 -6.53
CA SER A 50 -1.14 -7.96 -7.72
C SER A 50 0.25 -8.53 -7.44
N LYS A 51 1.06 -7.85 -6.62
CA LYS A 51 2.39 -8.33 -6.24
C LYS A 51 2.32 -9.47 -5.24
N THR A 52 1.46 -9.36 -4.22
CA THR A 52 1.24 -10.44 -3.26
C THR A 52 0.71 -11.71 -3.93
N LEU A 53 -0.25 -11.56 -4.84
CA LEU A 53 -0.81 -12.69 -5.58
C LEU A 53 0.25 -13.34 -6.50
N ARG A 54 1.04 -12.53 -7.21
CA ARG A 54 2.14 -13.05 -8.03
C ARG A 54 3.13 -13.85 -7.19
N GLU A 55 3.52 -13.33 -6.03
CA GLU A 55 4.44 -14.02 -5.14
C GLU A 55 3.84 -15.32 -4.61
N ALA A 56 2.56 -15.31 -4.19
CA ALA A 56 1.87 -16.53 -3.77
C ALA A 56 1.80 -17.60 -4.87
N VAL A 57 1.62 -17.18 -6.13
CA VAL A 57 1.62 -18.10 -7.28
C VAL A 57 3.02 -18.64 -7.54
N VAL A 58 4.06 -17.81 -7.48
CA VAL A 58 5.46 -18.25 -7.63
C VAL A 58 5.84 -19.21 -6.50
N ASP A 59 5.45 -18.90 -5.26
CA ASP A 59 5.65 -19.75 -4.09
C ASP A 59 4.95 -21.10 -4.31
N LEU A 60 3.66 -21.12 -4.61
CA LEU A 60 2.89 -22.35 -4.80
C LEU A 60 3.36 -23.19 -6.00
N SER A 61 3.68 -22.54 -7.14
CA SER A 61 4.16 -23.23 -8.35
C SER A 61 5.59 -23.75 -8.15
N GLY A 62 6.41 -22.94 -7.48
CA GLY A 62 7.76 -23.28 -7.06
C GLY A 62 7.80 -24.38 -6.01
N SER A 63 6.73 -24.67 -5.26
CA SER A 63 6.68 -25.84 -4.36
C SER A 63 6.88 -27.19 -5.06
N ARG A 64 6.74 -27.24 -6.40
CA ARG A 64 7.13 -28.42 -7.20
C ARG A 64 8.59 -28.39 -7.70
N GLU A 65 9.19 -27.20 -7.82
CA GLU A 65 10.58 -26.99 -8.25
C GLU A 65 11.56 -26.69 -7.10
N ARG A 66 11.09 -26.47 -5.88
CA ARG A 66 11.88 -26.13 -4.68
C ARG A 66 12.73 -27.27 -4.15
N GLN A 67 12.65 -28.48 -4.72
CA GLN A 67 13.71 -29.48 -4.53
C GLN A 67 14.99 -29.13 -5.29
N LEU A 68 14.94 -28.27 -6.31
CA LEU A 68 16.10 -27.93 -7.15
C LEU A 68 16.74 -26.59 -6.82
N TYR A 69 15.97 -25.61 -6.34
CA TYR A 69 16.51 -24.34 -5.83
C TYR A 69 16.52 -24.35 -4.30
N GLY A 70 17.43 -25.14 -3.74
CA GLY A 70 17.80 -25.00 -2.34
C GLY A 70 18.37 -23.59 -2.13
N MET A 71 17.65 -22.72 -1.41
CA MET A 71 18.23 -21.74 -0.50
C MET A 71 17.16 -20.92 0.25
N VAL A 72 17.20 -21.08 1.58
CA VAL A 72 17.11 -20.02 2.60
C VAL A 72 15.76 -19.34 2.77
N TYR A 73 14.84 -20.02 3.44
CA TYR A 73 14.07 -19.38 4.51
C TYR A 73 14.55 -20.01 5.82
N ARG A 74 15.58 -19.42 6.42
CA ARG A 74 15.87 -19.67 7.84
C ARG A 74 14.70 -19.05 8.59
N ASP A 75 13.78 -19.89 9.04
CA ASP A 75 12.86 -19.55 10.13
C ASP A 75 13.70 -19.05 11.31
N ASN A 76 13.72 -17.74 11.50
CA ASN A 76 14.25 -17.12 12.69
C ASN A 76 13.08 -16.76 13.61
N THR A 77 12.28 -17.77 13.95
CA THR A 77 11.46 -17.77 15.16
C THR A 77 12.23 -18.50 16.24
N VAL A 78 12.47 -17.76 17.32
CA VAL A 78 12.95 -18.20 18.64
C VAL A 78 12.30 -19.48 19.15
#